data_AF-A0A7Z9WCS8-F1
#
_entry.id   AF-A0A7Z9WCS8-F1
#
_cell.length_a   1.000
_cell.length_b   1.000
_cell.length_c   1.000
_cell.angle_alpha   90.00
_cell.angle_beta   90.00
_cell.angle_gamma   90.00
#
_symmetry.space_group_name_H-M   'P 1'
#
loop_
_entity.id
_entity.type
_entity.pdbx_description
1 polymer ?
#
loop_
_entity_poly.entity_id
_entity_poly.type
_entity_poly.pdbx_seq_one_letter_code
_entity_poly.pdbx_strand_id
1 'polypeptide(L)'
;FGFAERQGASVEELQTKQTPKGEYVYIKRVQKGQQTIEILKELLPKLVTQISWPKSMRWGNLSFSFARPIHWILAIFGGKVVPFELAGIKSDCFTRGHRFMAPEPMEVLTVEGYFQALERAFVVVDPRERAERVKEGAKKAAQEKGGVPRLDPDLVNTVANLIEYPLALCGAFDEKFLQLPEAVLITAMKEHQKYFAVYDENGNIMPNFVTISNTIPKDNQVVIRGNERVLRARLEDAEFFFNEDRKTPLMDALEELKGVIYQADLGTSYEKVERFSKLAEFLVQKIIPSKRNEVALACRLCKCDLVSHMVGEFPSLQGIMGEIYARMDGHPEEVCSAIREHYMPLRAGGELPEGKIGAVVGMADRMDTVCGCFCVGLEPTGTADPFALRRHALAILR
;
A
#
# COMPACT_ATOMS: atom_id res chain seq x y z
N PHE A 1 -5.13 55.08 16.05
CA PHE A 1 -3.95 54.38 16.58
C PHE A 1 -4.04 52.86 16.39
N GLY A 2 -4.24 52.38 15.15
CA GLY A 2 -4.57 50.96 14.91
C GLY A 2 -3.42 49.96 15.10
N PHE A 3 -2.15 50.40 15.00
CA PHE A 3 -1.00 49.51 15.18
C PHE A 3 -0.77 49.13 16.66
N ALA A 4 -0.80 50.11 17.57
CA ALA A 4 -0.64 49.89 19.01
C ALA A 4 -1.76 48.99 19.56
N GLU A 5 -3.01 49.29 19.18
CA GLU A 5 -4.20 48.54 19.59
C GLU A 5 -4.17 47.10 19.07
N ARG A 6 -3.79 46.88 17.81
CA ARG A 6 -3.64 45.53 17.22
C ARG A 6 -2.52 44.72 17.86
N GLN A 7 -1.54 45.39 18.46
CA GLN A 7 -0.44 44.78 19.20
C GLN A 7 -0.65 44.81 20.71
N GLY A 8 -1.86 45.14 21.20
CA GLY A 8 -2.18 45.14 22.64
C GLY A 8 -1.18 45.93 23.50
N ALA A 9 -0.62 47.01 22.96
CA ALA A 9 0.41 47.84 23.58
C ALA A 9 -0.09 49.29 23.68
N SER A 10 0.40 50.05 24.65
CA SER A 10 0.07 51.48 24.73
C SER A 10 0.84 52.27 23.68
N VAL A 11 0.36 53.47 23.32
CA VAL A 11 1.05 54.36 22.37
C VAL A 11 2.43 54.79 22.89
N GLU A 12 2.59 54.81 24.21
CA GLU A 12 3.83 55.16 24.92
C GLU A 12 4.90 54.06 24.82
N GLU A 13 4.51 52.82 24.51
CA GLU A 13 5.42 51.68 24.32
C GLU A 13 5.95 51.57 22.89
N LEU A 14 5.47 52.44 21.98
CA LEU A 14 5.93 52.52 20.61
C LEU A 14 7.30 53.19 20.53
N GLN A 15 8.21 52.59 19.77
CA GLN A 15 9.52 53.16 19.48
C GLN A 15 9.61 53.47 17.98
N THR A 16 10.36 54.49 17.61
CA THR A 16 10.64 54.79 16.20
C THR A 16 12.09 54.45 15.86
N LYS A 17 12.30 53.89 14.66
CA LYS A 17 13.62 53.58 14.12
C LYS A 17 13.74 54.16 12.72
N GLN A 18 14.81 54.90 12.49
CA GLN A 18 15.17 55.38 11.15
C GLN A 18 15.55 54.18 10.27
N THR A 19 14.89 54.03 9.13
CA THR A 19 15.28 53.08 8.08
C THR A 19 15.60 53.85 6.79
N PRO A 20 16.32 53.25 5.82
CA PRO A 20 16.59 53.91 4.53
C PRO A 20 15.33 54.33 3.75
N LYS A 21 14.16 53.77 4.10
CA LYS A 21 12.85 54.09 3.50
C LYS A 21 12.01 55.05 4.35
N GLY A 22 12.57 55.63 5.41
CA GLY A 22 11.89 56.54 6.33
C GLY A 22 11.80 56.03 7.78
N GLU A 23 11.12 56.79 8.62
CA GLU A 23 10.90 56.47 10.04
C GLU A 23 9.83 55.38 10.19
N TYR A 24 10.18 54.29 10.87
CA TYR A 24 9.28 53.17 11.15
C TYR A 24 8.96 53.08 12.64
N VAL A 25 7.68 52.94 12.95
CA VAL A 25 7.19 52.66 14.31
C VAL A 25 7.25 51.15 14.57
N TYR A 26 7.80 50.74 15.69
CA TYR A 26 7.91 49.34 16.12
C TYR A 26 7.66 49.19 17.62
N ILE A 27 7.39 47.96 18.05
CA ILE A 27 7.29 47.57 19.46
C ILE A 27 8.38 46.55 19.75
N LYS A 28 9.11 46.73 20.85
CA LYS A 28 10.06 45.74 21.35
C LYS A 28 9.38 44.87 22.40
N ARG A 29 8.98 43.65 22.03
CA ARG A 29 8.49 42.64 22.97
C ARG A 29 9.62 41.74 23.44
N VAL A 30 9.77 41.59 24.75
CA VAL A 30 10.66 40.60 25.36
C VAL A 30 9.80 39.43 25.83
N GLN A 31 9.87 38.31 25.12
CA GLN A 31 9.32 37.05 25.61
C GLN A 31 10.32 36.44 26.59
N LYS A 32 9.95 36.37 27.86
CA LYS A 32 10.77 35.68 28.87
C LYS A 32 10.80 34.19 28.55
N GLY A 33 11.97 33.56 28.69
CA GLY A 33 12.08 32.11 28.61
C GLY A 33 11.23 31.44 29.68
N GLN A 34 10.60 30.32 29.33
CA GLN A 34 9.83 29.46 30.23
C GLN A 34 10.56 28.13 30.41
N GLN A 35 10.31 27.44 31.53
CA GLN A 35 10.85 26.09 31.72
C GLN A 35 10.30 25.14 30.65
N THR A 36 11.20 24.35 30.03
CA THR A 36 10.83 23.42 28.95
C THR A 36 9.73 22.43 29.35
N ILE A 37 9.71 21.98 30.61
CA ILE A 37 8.66 21.08 31.13
C ILE A 37 7.26 21.69 31.01
N GLU A 38 7.10 22.98 31.30
CA GLU A 38 5.79 23.65 31.21
C GLU A 38 5.35 23.79 29.76
N ILE A 39 6.29 24.07 28.85
CA ILE A 39 6.02 24.11 27.41
C ILE A 39 5.57 22.73 26.91
N LEU A 40 6.29 21.66 27.28
CA LEU A 40 5.99 20.30 26.86
C LEU A 40 4.65 19.80 27.42
N LYS A 41 4.33 20.15 28.67
CA LYS A 41 3.05 19.83 29.31
C LYS A 41 1.85 20.35 28.52
N GLU A 42 1.95 21.55 27.94
CA GLU A 42 0.90 22.11 27.09
C GLU A 42 0.95 21.63 25.64
N LEU A 43 2.16 21.41 25.11
CA LEU A 43 2.37 21.12 23.70
C LEU A 43 2.08 19.65 23.34
N LEU A 44 2.52 18.70 24.17
CA LEU A 44 2.41 17.26 23.88
C LEU A 44 0.96 16.81 23.67
N PRO A 45 -0.02 17.16 24.54
CA PRO A 45 -1.43 16.82 24.29
C PRO A 45 -1.95 17.36 22.95
N LYS A 46 -1.58 18.61 22.60
CA LYS A 46 -1.98 19.25 21.34
C LYS A 46 -1.39 18.51 20.14
N LEU A 47 -0.11 18.15 20.19
CA LEU A 47 0.53 17.40 19.10
C LEU A 47 -0.16 16.05 18.85
N VAL A 48 -0.49 15.31 19.91
CA VAL A 48 -1.19 14.02 19.77
C VAL A 48 -2.58 14.21 19.14
N THR A 49 -3.31 15.28 19.50
CA THR A 49 -4.63 15.59 18.91
C THR A 49 -4.57 16.01 17.44
N GLN A 50 -3.42 16.46 16.95
CA GLN A 50 -3.23 16.91 15.57
C GLN A 50 -2.83 15.78 14.62
N ILE A 51 -2.56 14.58 15.14
CA ILE A 51 -2.25 13.43 14.30
C ILE A 51 -3.50 13.04 13.51
N SER A 52 -3.42 13.17 12.19
CA SER A 52 -4.49 12.76 11.28
C SER A 52 -4.40 11.27 10.98
N TRP A 53 -5.53 10.59 11.08
CA TRP A 53 -5.64 9.16 10.82
C TRP A 53 -6.68 8.92 9.70
N PRO A 54 -6.40 8.02 8.74
CA PRO A 54 -7.39 7.63 7.73
C PRO A 54 -8.66 7.04 8.34
N LYS A 55 -8.52 6.33 9.46
CA LYS A 55 -9.61 5.80 10.27
C LYS A 55 -9.33 6.12 11.73
N SER A 56 -10.34 6.63 12.43
CA SER A 56 -10.27 6.92 13.86
C SER A 56 -11.48 6.33 14.57
N MET A 57 -11.35 6.11 15.87
CA MET A 57 -12.41 5.59 16.73
C MET A 57 -12.46 6.35 18.05
N ARG A 58 -13.65 6.35 18.65
CA ARG A 58 -13.88 6.75 20.03
C ARG A 58 -14.07 5.49 20.88
N TRP A 59 -13.78 5.57 22.17
CA TRP A 59 -13.94 4.44 23.08
C TRP A 59 -14.54 4.86 24.42
N GLY A 60 -15.34 3.96 25.00
CA GLY A 60 -16.08 4.22 26.23
C GLY A 60 -17.02 5.41 26.08
N ASN A 61 -16.95 6.33 27.04
CA ASN A 61 -17.71 7.58 27.10
C ASN A 61 -16.87 8.81 26.70
N LEU A 62 -15.69 8.62 26.09
CA LEU A 62 -14.78 9.70 25.72
C LEU A 62 -15.12 10.25 24.32
N SER A 63 -15.11 11.59 24.18
CA SER A 63 -15.27 12.28 22.89
C SER A 63 -13.99 12.30 22.05
N PHE A 64 -12.85 11.97 22.65
CA PHE A 64 -11.54 11.92 22.02
C PHE A 64 -11.47 10.83 20.96
N SER A 65 -10.96 11.18 19.78
CA SER A 65 -10.81 10.26 18.64
C SER A 65 -9.33 10.00 18.37
N PHE A 66 -8.98 8.74 18.17
CA PHE A 66 -7.61 8.32 17.83
C PHE A 66 -7.62 7.05 17.00
N ALA A 67 -6.47 6.62 16.46
CA ALA A 67 -6.40 5.38 15.68
C ALA A 67 -6.85 4.15 16.49
N ARG A 68 -6.49 4.08 17.77
CA ARG A 68 -6.83 3.02 18.74
C ARG A 68 -6.91 3.59 20.16
N PRO A 69 -7.56 2.90 21.11
CA PRO A 69 -7.57 3.34 22.51
C PRO A 69 -6.15 3.47 23.07
N ILE A 70 -5.89 4.61 23.73
CA ILE A 70 -4.60 4.85 24.41
C ILE A 70 -4.64 4.15 25.77
N HIS A 71 -3.64 3.33 26.05
CA HIS A 71 -3.55 2.56 27.30
C HIS A 71 -2.53 3.13 28.31
N TRP A 72 -1.48 3.79 27.86
CA TRP A 72 -0.50 4.50 28.69
C TRP A 72 0.20 5.57 27.85
N ILE A 73 0.85 6.52 28.54
CA ILE A 73 1.63 7.58 27.91
C ILE A 73 2.97 7.66 28.63
N LEU A 74 4.06 7.34 27.93
CA LEU A 74 5.42 7.57 28.40
C LEU A 74 5.84 8.98 27.98
N ALA A 75 6.08 9.89 28.92
CA ALA A 75 6.52 11.25 28.60
C ALA A 75 7.60 11.74 29.57
N ILE A 76 8.84 11.84 29.07
CA ILE A 76 10.01 12.06 29.90
C ILE A 76 10.88 13.15 29.29
N PHE A 77 11.35 14.06 30.14
CA PHE A 77 12.28 15.12 29.77
C PHE A 77 13.34 15.28 30.87
N GLY A 78 14.61 15.11 30.50
CA GLY A 78 15.72 15.26 31.44
C GLY A 78 15.63 14.32 32.66
N GLY A 79 15.17 13.07 32.46
CA GLY A 79 15.02 12.08 33.54
C GLY A 79 13.77 12.29 34.42
N LYS A 80 12.89 13.22 34.07
CA LYS A 80 11.67 13.53 34.84
C LYS A 80 10.43 13.35 33.98
N VAL A 81 9.35 12.87 34.59
CA VAL A 81 8.04 12.78 33.95
C VAL A 81 7.53 14.18 33.61
N VAL A 82 7.01 14.35 32.40
CA VAL A 82 6.28 15.57 31.98
C VAL A 82 4.81 15.35 32.34
N PRO A 83 4.24 16.03 33.35
CA PRO A 83 2.94 15.66 33.90
C PRO A 83 1.79 16.28 33.11
N PHE A 84 1.08 15.47 32.32
CA PHE A 84 -0.14 15.86 31.62
C PHE A 84 -1.14 14.71 31.58
N GLU A 85 -2.36 15.01 31.16
CA GLU A 85 -3.42 14.03 30.96
C GLU A 85 -3.99 14.17 29.56
N LEU A 86 -4.22 13.04 28.89
CA LEU A 86 -4.84 12.98 27.57
C LEU A 86 -5.79 11.80 27.53
N ALA A 87 -7.04 12.03 27.12
CA ALA A 87 -8.07 10.99 27.02
C ALA A 87 -8.27 10.17 28.32
N GLY A 88 -8.15 10.83 29.49
CA GLY A 88 -8.27 10.19 30.80
C GLY A 88 -7.01 9.41 31.25
N ILE A 89 -5.93 9.43 30.47
CA ILE A 89 -4.67 8.75 30.77
C ILE A 89 -3.62 9.78 31.17
N LYS A 90 -3.04 9.61 32.36
CA LYS A 90 -1.93 10.41 32.84
C LYS A 90 -0.61 9.91 32.25
N SER A 91 0.27 10.85 31.91
CA SER A 91 1.64 10.51 31.54
C SER A 91 2.46 10.03 32.73
N ASP A 92 3.38 9.10 32.48
CA ASP A 92 4.20 8.45 33.49
C ASP A 92 5.59 8.06 32.96
N CYS A 93 6.44 7.46 33.80
CA CYS A 93 7.73 6.85 33.44
C CYS A 93 7.62 5.37 33.06
N PHE A 94 6.41 4.78 33.07
CA PHE A 94 6.21 3.38 32.76
C PHE A 94 5.84 3.15 31.29
N THR A 95 6.44 2.13 30.69
CA THR A 95 6.03 1.54 29.42
C THR A 95 5.80 0.03 29.56
N ARG A 96 5.41 -0.63 28.49
CA ARG A 96 5.25 -2.09 28.42
C ARG A 96 5.91 -2.62 27.16
N GLY A 97 6.36 -3.87 27.22
CA GLY A 97 6.89 -4.57 26.05
C GLY A 97 5.79 -5.29 25.28
N HIS A 98 6.20 -6.38 24.63
CA HIS A 98 5.31 -7.17 23.80
C HIS A 98 4.13 -7.71 24.59
N ARG A 99 2.91 -7.52 24.07
CA ARG A 99 1.64 -7.79 24.77
C ARG A 99 1.53 -9.19 25.39
N PHE A 100 2.13 -10.19 24.76
CA PHE A 100 2.06 -11.59 25.20
C PHE A 100 3.35 -12.11 25.85
N MET A 101 4.50 -11.50 25.55
CA MET A 101 5.81 -12.03 25.98
C MET A 101 6.42 -11.24 27.14
N ALA A 102 6.08 -9.96 27.26
CA ALA A 102 6.53 -9.08 28.35
C ALA A 102 5.46 -8.00 28.66
N PRO A 103 4.29 -8.39 29.19
CA PRO A 103 3.17 -7.47 29.44
C PRO A 103 3.38 -6.56 30.66
N GLU A 104 4.32 -6.91 31.53
CA GLU A 104 4.55 -6.19 32.78
C GLU A 104 5.08 -4.78 32.54
N PRO A 105 4.67 -3.79 33.37
CA PRO A 105 5.16 -2.44 33.27
C PRO A 105 6.65 -2.37 33.60
N MET A 106 7.39 -1.56 32.85
CA MET A 106 8.81 -1.27 33.07
C MET A 106 9.05 0.23 33.15
N GLU A 107 9.82 0.64 34.14
CA GLU A 107 10.24 2.03 34.30
C GLU A 107 11.33 2.37 33.28
N VAL A 108 11.19 3.54 32.66
CA VAL A 108 12.16 4.11 31.73
C VAL A 108 12.35 5.57 32.14
N LEU A 109 13.58 6.07 32.14
CA LEU A 109 13.90 7.48 32.47
C LEU A 109 14.76 8.18 31.40
N THR A 110 15.26 7.44 30.42
CA THR A 110 16.11 7.97 29.35
C THR A 110 15.72 7.38 28.01
N VAL A 111 16.13 8.03 26.92
CA VAL A 111 15.86 7.57 25.56
C VAL A 111 16.62 6.27 25.28
N GLU A 112 17.87 6.18 25.74
CA GLU A 112 18.69 4.97 25.59
C GLU A 112 18.09 3.81 26.40
N GLY A 113 17.60 4.11 27.61
CA GLY A 113 16.91 3.14 28.46
C GLY A 113 15.60 2.64 27.82
N TYR A 114 14.88 3.50 27.09
CA TYR A 114 13.67 3.12 26.36
C TYR A 114 13.95 2.03 25.32
N PHE A 115 14.94 2.25 24.45
CA PHE A 115 15.29 1.28 23.41
C PHE A 115 15.77 -0.04 23.99
N GLN A 116 16.66 0.01 25.00
CA GLN A 116 17.17 -1.21 25.65
C GLN A 116 16.08 -1.98 26.39
N ALA A 117 15.19 -1.28 27.10
CA ALA A 117 14.10 -1.91 27.85
C ALA A 117 13.11 -2.59 26.90
N LEU A 118 12.71 -1.92 25.83
CA LEU A 118 11.80 -2.48 24.84
C LEU A 118 12.41 -3.65 24.07
N GLU A 119 13.69 -3.58 23.69
CA GLU A 119 14.33 -4.71 23.01
C GLU A 119 14.36 -5.97 23.90
N ARG A 120 14.71 -5.82 25.18
CA ARG A 120 14.67 -6.93 26.17
C ARG A 120 13.26 -7.45 26.40
N ALA A 121 12.26 -6.59 26.21
CA ALA A 121 10.85 -6.90 26.34
C ALA A 121 10.21 -7.25 24.98
N PHE A 122 11.00 -7.71 24.02
CA PHE A 122 10.58 -8.20 22.71
C PHE A 122 9.85 -7.15 21.86
N VAL A 123 10.38 -5.93 21.80
CA VAL A 123 9.88 -4.89 20.89
C VAL A 123 11.07 -4.20 20.23
N VAL A 124 11.19 -4.34 18.92
CA VAL A 124 12.20 -3.63 18.12
C VAL A 124 11.58 -2.34 17.62
N VAL A 125 12.01 -1.21 18.19
CA VAL A 125 11.35 0.09 17.95
C VAL A 125 11.64 0.63 16.55
N ASP A 126 12.89 0.55 16.09
CA ASP A 126 13.29 1.11 14.79
C ASP A 126 12.67 0.27 13.65
N PRO A 127 11.82 0.86 12.78
CA PRO A 127 11.26 0.16 11.63
C PRO A 127 12.31 -0.38 10.66
N ARG A 128 13.45 0.32 10.51
CA ARG A 128 14.53 -0.12 9.62
C ARG A 128 15.20 -1.36 10.15
N GLU A 129 15.47 -1.39 11.46
CA GLU A 129 16.02 -2.55 12.12
C GLU A 129 15.05 -3.74 12.06
N ARG A 130 13.75 -3.52 12.30
CA ARG A 130 12.72 -4.55 12.11
C ARG A 130 12.73 -5.11 10.70
N ALA A 131 12.81 -4.25 9.68
CA ALA A 131 12.85 -4.66 8.30
C ALA A 131 14.09 -5.52 7.98
N GLU A 132 15.27 -5.16 8.48
CA GLU A 132 16.48 -5.98 8.32
C GLU A 132 16.36 -7.33 9.04
N ARG A 133 15.85 -7.36 10.27
CA ARG A 133 15.60 -8.62 11.00
C ARG A 133 14.60 -9.52 10.26
N VAL A 134 13.56 -8.96 9.63
CA VAL A 134 12.64 -9.70 8.76
C VAL A 134 13.38 -10.31 7.56
N LYS A 135 14.19 -9.52 6.85
CA LYS A 135 14.96 -10.00 5.68
C LYS A 135 15.93 -11.12 6.06
N GLU A 136 16.72 -10.91 7.11
CA GLU A 136 17.71 -11.90 7.56
C GLU A 136 17.04 -13.16 8.09
N GLY A 137 15.99 -13.01 8.90
CA GLY A 137 15.21 -14.13 9.39
C GLY A 137 14.61 -14.94 8.24
N ALA A 138 14.01 -14.27 7.26
CA ALA A 138 13.43 -14.94 6.11
C ALA A 138 14.47 -15.69 5.27
N LYS A 139 15.63 -15.08 5.03
CA LYS A 139 16.75 -15.74 4.34
C LYS A 139 17.18 -17.00 5.07
N LYS A 140 17.41 -16.92 6.39
CA LYS A 140 17.82 -18.08 7.20
C LYS A 140 16.77 -19.19 7.17
N ALA A 141 15.50 -18.86 7.38
CA ALA A 141 14.41 -19.84 7.40
C ALA A 141 14.23 -20.55 6.04
N ALA A 142 14.40 -19.83 4.92
CA ALA A 142 14.36 -20.42 3.59
C ALA A 142 15.60 -21.28 3.28
N GLN A 143 16.78 -20.84 3.70
CA GLN A 143 18.05 -21.58 3.51
C GLN A 143 18.05 -22.95 4.20
N GLU A 144 17.38 -23.08 5.35
CA GLU A 144 17.19 -24.38 6.02
C GLU A 144 16.44 -25.40 5.15
N LYS A 145 15.71 -24.94 4.12
CA LYS A 145 15.03 -25.76 3.11
C LYS A 145 15.74 -25.77 1.75
N GLY A 146 16.92 -25.17 1.64
CA GLY A 146 17.68 -25.07 0.40
C GLY A 146 17.14 -24.02 -0.58
N GLY A 147 16.31 -23.07 -0.10
CA GLY A 147 15.69 -22.06 -0.95
C GLY A 147 16.10 -20.62 -0.62
N VAL A 148 15.73 -19.70 -1.51
CA VAL A 148 15.96 -18.26 -1.41
C VAL A 148 14.60 -17.54 -1.40
N PRO A 149 14.29 -16.71 -0.39
CA PRO A 149 13.01 -16.02 -0.35
C PRO A 149 13.02 -14.79 -1.27
N ARG A 150 11.92 -14.53 -1.96
CA ARG A 150 11.72 -13.30 -2.72
C ARG A 150 11.32 -12.15 -1.81
N LEU A 151 12.28 -11.27 -1.53
CA LEU A 151 12.11 -10.14 -0.62
C LEU A 151 11.63 -8.88 -1.36
N ASP A 152 10.34 -8.83 -1.65
CA ASP A 152 9.67 -7.64 -2.15
C ASP A 152 9.76 -6.49 -1.10
N PRO A 153 10.34 -5.32 -1.43
CA PRO A 153 10.56 -4.25 -0.45
C PRO A 153 9.28 -3.74 0.21
N ASP A 154 8.17 -3.66 -0.55
CA ASP A 154 6.89 -3.20 -0.02
C ASP A 154 6.29 -4.22 0.95
N LEU A 155 6.42 -5.51 0.65
CA LEU A 155 6.02 -6.59 1.56
C LEU A 155 6.87 -6.60 2.84
N VAL A 156 8.19 -6.48 2.72
CA VAL A 156 9.09 -6.41 3.88
C VAL A 156 8.70 -5.24 4.78
N ASN A 157 8.49 -4.05 4.21
CA ASN A 157 8.08 -2.88 4.97
C ASN A 157 6.70 -3.07 5.61
N THR A 158 5.77 -3.70 4.89
CA THR A 158 4.43 -4.02 5.43
C THR A 158 4.56 -4.95 6.63
N VAL A 159 5.24 -6.09 6.48
CA VAL A 159 5.43 -7.09 7.54
C VAL A 159 6.16 -6.48 8.74
N ALA A 160 7.23 -5.71 8.52
CA ALA A 160 7.97 -5.03 9.58
C ALA A 160 7.10 -4.06 10.40
N ASN A 161 6.03 -3.49 9.82
CA ASN A 161 5.10 -2.61 10.53
C ASN A 161 3.87 -3.33 11.10
N LEU A 162 3.67 -4.61 10.80
CA LEU A 162 2.61 -5.44 11.39
C LEU A 162 3.05 -6.10 12.71
N ILE A 163 4.36 -6.16 12.95
CA ILE A 163 4.97 -6.93 14.04
C ILE A 163 5.92 -6.05 14.85
N GLU A 164 6.04 -6.34 16.14
CA GLU A 164 6.95 -5.71 17.09
C GLU A 164 8.26 -6.50 17.21
N TYR A 165 8.20 -7.84 17.09
CA TYR A 165 9.38 -8.72 17.19
C TYR A 165 9.35 -9.85 16.17
N PRO A 166 10.22 -9.81 15.13
CA PRO A 166 10.16 -10.78 14.05
C PRO A 166 10.80 -12.12 14.42
N LEU A 167 10.05 -13.20 14.23
CA LEU A 167 10.57 -14.56 14.14
C LEU A 167 10.13 -15.19 12.81
N ALA A 168 11.07 -15.47 11.93
CA ALA A 168 10.79 -16.11 10.66
C ALA A 168 10.65 -17.63 10.81
N LEU A 169 9.65 -18.21 10.14
CA LEU A 169 9.39 -19.64 10.09
C LEU A 169 9.12 -20.04 8.64
N CYS A 170 9.67 -21.18 8.22
CA CYS A 170 9.47 -21.72 6.87
C CYS A 170 8.47 -22.89 6.92
N GLY A 171 7.40 -22.78 6.15
CA GLY A 171 6.40 -23.83 5.95
C GLY A 171 6.43 -24.40 4.54
N ALA A 172 5.59 -25.40 4.29
CA ALA A 172 5.42 -26.02 2.99
C ALA A 172 3.94 -26.08 2.57
N PHE A 173 3.70 -26.15 1.26
CA PHE A 173 2.40 -26.48 0.70
C PHE A 173 2.52 -27.66 -0.26
N ASP A 174 1.38 -28.19 -0.73
CA ASP A 174 1.37 -29.35 -1.62
C ASP A 174 1.93 -28.98 -3.00
N GLU A 175 2.84 -29.80 -3.53
CA GLU A 175 3.47 -29.61 -4.83
C GLU A 175 2.45 -29.52 -5.98
N LYS A 176 1.25 -30.10 -5.82
CA LYS A 176 0.18 -29.97 -6.83
C LYS A 176 -0.11 -28.52 -7.20
N PHE A 177 0.01 -27.59 -6.25
CA PHE A 177 -0.30 -26.17 -6.49
C PHE A 177 0.73 -25.48 -7.38
N LEU A 178 1.90 -26.08 -7.62
CA LEU A 178 2.89 -25.58 -8.57
C LEU A 178 2.39 -25.61 -10.02
N GLN A 179 1.26 -26.27 -10.30
CA GLN A 179 0.57 -26.18 -11.58
C GLN A 179 -0.13 -24.83 -11.80
N LEU A 180 -0.38 -24.06 -10.74
CA LEU A 180 -0.95 -22.73 -10.85
C LEU A 180 0.10 -21.74 -11.37
N PRO A 181 -0.32 -20.71 -12.11
CA PRO A 181 0.60 -19.65 -12.51
C PRO A 181 1.29 -19.03 -11.29
N GLU A 182 2.59 -18.75 -11.42
CA GLU A 182 3.40 -18.20 -10.33
C GLU A 182 2.78 -16.91 -9.75
N ALA A 183 2.22 -16.06 -10.60
CA ALA A 183 1.53 -14.84 -10.17
C ALA A 183 0.37 -15.12 -9.19
N VAL A 184 -0.41 -16.18 -9.43
CA VAL A 184 -1.51 -16.60 -8.54
C VAL A 184 -0.95 -17.04 -7.19
N LEU A 185 0.08 -17.89 -7.19
CA LEU A 185 0.74 -18.38 -5.98
C LEU A 185 1.30 -17.22 -5.14
N ILE A 186 2.03 -16.30 -5.78
CA ILE A 186 2.62 -15.14 -5.10
C ILE A 186 1.52 -14.24 -4.53
N THR A 187 0.48 -13.94 -5.29
CA THR A 187 -0.60 -13.06 -4.84
C THR A 187 -1.37 -13.67 -3.67
N ALA A 188 -1.70 -14.97 -3.73
CA ALA A 188 -2.34 -15.67 -2.62
C ALA A 188 -1.51 -15.62 -1.33
N MET A 189 -0.19 -15.82 -1.44
CA MET A 189 0.75 -15.72 -0.32
C MET A 189 0.91 -14.28 0.21
N LYS A 190 1.11 -13.30 -0.69
CA LYS A 190 1.45 -11.91 -0.38
C LYS A 190 0.25 -11.12 0.14
N GLU A 191 -0.90 -11.22 -0.50
CA GLU A 191 -2.04 -10.35 -0.20
C GLU A 191 -2.79 -10.77 1.06
N HIS A 192 -3.12 -12.05 1.18
CA HIS A 192 -3.93 -12.54 2.30
C HIS A 192 -3.11 -12.83 3.56
N GLN A 193 -1.88 -13.32 3.40
CA GLN A 193 -1.11 -13.86 4.53
C GLN A 193 0.24 -13.17 4.76
N LYS A 194 0.68 -12.30 3.85
CA LYS A 194 1.96 -11.58 3.94
C LYS A 194 3.17 -12.52 4.00
N TYR A 195 3.08 -13.66 3.30
CA TYR A 195 4.18 -14.63 3.21
C TYR A 195 5.15 -14.27 2.09
N PHE A 196 6.41 -14.67 2.25
CA PHE A 196 7.43 -14.59 1.21
C PHE A 196 7.50 -15.93 0.47
N ALA A 197 7.30 -15.91 -0.85
CA ALA A 197 7.53 -17.07 -1.71
C ALA A 197 9.02 -17.45 -1.69
N VAL A 198 9.30 -18.76 -1.73
CA VAL A 198 10.66 -19.31 -1.75
C VAL A 198 10.95 -19.88 -3.14
N TYR A 199 12.17 -19.68 -3.60
CA TYR A 199 12.67 -20.12 -4.90
C TYR A 199 13.88 -21.02 -4.73
N ASP A 200 14.09 -21.92 -5.69
CA ASP A 200 15.32 -22.71 -5.78
C ASP A 200 16.47 -21.87 -6.35
N GLU A 201 17.67 -22.46 -6.45
CA GLU A 201 18.84 -21.81 -7.03
C GLU A 201 18.71 -21.52 -8.54
N ASN A 202 17.79 -22.19 -9.23
CA ASN A 202 17.52 -22.01 -10.66
C ASN A 202 16.47 -20.91 -10.92
N GLY A 203 15.87 -20.35 -9.87
CA GLY A 203 14.82 -19.34 -9.98
C GLY A 203 13.42 -19.92 -10.15
N ASN A 204 13.19 -21.21 -9.92
CA ASN A 204 11.87 -21.82 -9.91
C ASN A 204 11.22 -21.67 -8.53
N ILE A 205 9.92 -21.44 -8.49
CA ILE A 205 9.16 -21.39 -7.23
C ILE A 205 9.15 -22.77 -6.56
N MET A 206 9.46 -22.81 -5.27
CA MET A 206 9.41 -24.01 -4.43
C MET A 206 8.05 -24.13 -3.76
N PRO A 207 7.65 -25.34 -3.32
CA PRO A 207 6.45 -25.57 -2.52
C PRO A 207 6.63 -25.09 -1.06
N ASN A 208 7.30 -23.96 -0.87
CA ASN A 208 7.71 -23.41 0.41
C ASN A 208 7.41 -21.91 0.50
N PHE A 209 7.18 -21.46 1.72
CA PHE A 209 6.94 -20.06 2.02
C PHE A 209 7.51 -19.71 3.39
N VAL A 210 7.87 -18.44 3.56
CA VAL A 210 8.28 -17.90 4.86
C VAL A 210 7.18 -17.02 5.42
N THR A 211 6.80 -17.30 6.67
CA THR A 211 5.92 -16.45 7.49
C THR A 211 6.73 -15.80 8.61
N ILE A 212 6.32 -14.60 9.06
CA ILE A 212 6.93 -13.91 10.19
C ILE A 212 5.95 -13.90 11.35
N SER A 213 6.29 -14.61 12.42
CA SER A 213 5.57 -14.57 13.69
C SER A 213 5.96 -13.33 14.48
N ASN A 214 4.98 -12.69 15.13
CA ASN A 214 5.20 -11.60 16.09
C ASN A 214 5.58 -12.11 17.49
N THR A 215 5.52 -13.42 17.71
CA THR A 215 5.82 -14.07 18.99
C THR A 215 6.88 -15.13 18.83
N ILE A 216 7.62 -15.41 19.89
CA ILE A 216 8.44 -16.62 19.99
C ILE A 216 7.51 -17.74 20.50
N PRO A 217 7.06 -18.67 19.65
CA PRO A 217 6.16 -19.73 20.07
C PRO A 217 6.94 -20.76 20.89
N LYS A 218 6.21 -21.48 21.77
CA LYS A 218 6.79 -22.62 22.50
C LYS A 218 7.14 -23.79 21.59
N ASP A 219 6.35 -23.97 20.53
CA ASP A 219 6.57 -24.97 19.48
C ASP A 219 6.36 -24.31 18.11
N ASN A 220 7.45 -24.18 17.35
CA ASN A 220 7.45 -23.64 15.99
C ASN A 220 6.55 -24.45 15.05
N GLN A 221 6.43 -25.77 15.25
CA GLN A 221 5.65 -26.66 14.38
C GLN A 221 4.15 -26.39 14.46
N VAL A 222 3.65 -25.94 15.61
CA VAL A 222 2.24 -25.54 15.75
C VAL A 222 1.95 -24.32 14.87
N VAL A 223 2.83 -23.32 14.90
CA VAL A 223 2.68 -22.11 14.09
C VAL A 223 2.82 -22.45 12.60
N ILE A 224 3.83 -23.24 12.22
CA ILE A 224 4.03 -23.68 10.84
C ILE A 224 2.78 -24.38 10.30
N ARG A 225 2.31 -25.47 10.96
CA ARG A 225 1.11 -26.20 10.54
C ARG A 225 -0.15 -25.33 10.45
N GLY A 226 -0.28 -24.36 11.36
CA GLY A 226 -1.37 -23.38 11.32
C GLY A 226 -1.35 -22.54 10.04
N ASN A 227 -0.18 -21.99 9.70
CA ASN A 227 0.00 -21.19 8.48
C ASN A 227 -0.14 -22.05 7.21
N GLU A 228 0.38 -23.28 7.21
CA GLU A 228 0.23 -24.23 6.09
C GLU A 228 -1.25 -24.56 5.83
N ARG A 229 -2.04 -24.79 6.88
CA ARG A 229 -3.48 -25.04 6.76
C ARG A 229 -4.22 -23.84 6.16
N VAL A 230 -3.88 -22.63 6.59
CA VAL A 230 -4.49 -21.40 6.08
C VAL A 230 -4.13 -21.18 4.62
N LEU A 231 -2.85 -21.37 4.26
CA LEU A 231 -2.40 -21.25 2.87
C LEU A 231 -3.05 -22.28 1.98
N ARG A 232 -3.13 -23.55 2.42
CA ARG A 232 -3.75 -24.64 1.66
C ARG A 232 -5.17 -24.28 1.24
N ALA A 233 -6.01 -23.82 2.16
CA ALA A 233 -7.39 -23.44 1.83
C ALA A 233 -7.45 -22.35 0.75
N ARG A 234 -6.54 -21.36 0.81
CA ARG A 234 -6.47 -20.30 -0.21
C ARG A 234 -5.97 -20.79 -1.56
N LEU A 235 -5.04 -21.74 -1.57
CA LEU A 235 -4.55 -22.33 -2.81
C LEU A 235 -5.58 -23.29 -3.43
N GLU A 236 -6.40 -23.96 -2.62
CA GLU A 236 -7.54 -24.75 -3.10
C GLU A 236 -8.60 -23.85 -3.76
N ASP A 237 -8.93 -22.72 -3.14
CA ASP A 237 -9.84 -21.71 -3.74
C ASP A 237 -9.28 -21.20 -5.08
N ALA A 238 -8.00 -20.82 -5.11
CA ALA A 238 -7.34 -20.34 -6.32
C ALA A 238 -7.27 -21.42 -7.43
N GLU A 239 -6.97 -22.67 -7.06
CA GLU A 239 -6.98 -23.82 -7.97
C GLU A 239 -8.37 -24.06 -8.56
N PHE A 240 -9.42 -23.94 -7.73
CA PHE A 240 -10.79 -24.04 -8.20
C PHE A 240 -11.13 -22.95 -9.20
N PHE A 241 -10.88 -21.67 -8.88
CA PHE A 241 -11.17 -20.54 -9.78
C PHE A 241 -10.41 -20.65 -11.09
N PHE A 242 -9.12 -20.98 -11.03
CA PHE A 242 -8.29 -21.16 -12.22
C PHE A 242 -8.82 -22.27 -13.14
N ASN A 243 -9.26 -23.39 -12.57
CA ASN A 243 -9.81 -24.50 -13.34
C ASN A 243 -11.22 -24.19 -13.88
N GLU A 244 -12.02 -23.40 -13.15
CA GLU A 244 -13.34 -22.97 -13.62
C GLU A 244 -13.21 -22.00 -14.80
N ASP A 245 -12.37 -20.99 -14.67
CA ASP A 245 -12.13 -19.98 -15.72
C ASP A 245 -11.64 -20.62 -17.02
N ARG A 246 -10.80 -21.67 -16.93
CA ARG A 246 -10.24 -22.38 -18.10
C ARG A 246 -11.26 -23.22 -18.88
N LYS A 247 -12.49 -23.36 -18.42
CA LYS A 247 -13.54 -24.09 -19.16
C LYS A 247 -14.09 -23.28 -20.33
N THR A 248 -13.94 -21.96 -20.29
CA THR A 248 -14.48 -21.03 -21.28
C THR A 248 -13.33 -20.23 -21.88
N PRO A 249 -13.21 -20.16 -23.23
CA PRO A 249 -12.21 -19.31 -23.86
C PRO A 249 -12.35 -17.84 -23.42
N LEU A 250 -11.23 -17.15 -23.27
CA LEU A 250 -11.18 -15.75 -22.81
C LEU A 250 -12.03 -14.82 -23.68
N MET A 251 -12.08 -15.07 -24.99
CA MET A 251 -12.87 -14.24 -25.93
C MET A 251 -14.37 -14.30 -25.66
N ASP A 252 -14.89 -15.43 -25.15
CA ASP A 252 -16.32 -15.61 -24.93
C ASP A 252 -16.81 -14.75 -23.75
N ALA A 253 -15.91 -14.44 -22.81
CA ALA A 253 -16.16 -13.54 -21.68
C ALA A 253 -16.33 -12.05 -22.10
N LEU A 254 -16.05 -11.69 -23.36
CA LEU A 254 -16.25 -10.32 -23.86
C LEU A 254 -17.70 -9.87 -23.69
N GLU A 255 -18.67 -10.73 -24.00
CA GLU A 255 -20.10 -10.40 -23.91
C GLU A 255 -20.55 -10.18 -22.46
N GLU A 256 -19.93 -10.87 -21.51
CA GLU A 256 -20.22 -10.72 -20.08
C GLU A 256 -19.81 -9.34 -19.55
N LEU A 257 -18.90 -8.63 -20.24
CA LEU A 257 -18.54 -7.25 -19.88
C LEU A 257 -19.73 -6.26 -19.99
N LYS A 258 -20.84 -6.65 -20.64
CA LYS A 258 -22.10 -5.88 -20.62
C LYS A 258 -22.73 -5.84 -19.23
N GLY A 259 -22.43 -6.80 -18.36
CA GLY A 259 -22.84 -6.81 -16.96
C GLY A 259 -21.95 -5.97 -16.04
N VAL A 260 -20.77 -5.55 -16.50
CA VAL A 260 -19.79 -4.82 -15.69
C VAL A 260 -19.94 -3.33 -15.94
N ILE A 261 -20.48 -2.59 -14.98
CA ILE A 261 -20.57 -1.13 -15.05
C ILE A 261 -19.16 -0.54 -14.95
N TYR A 262 -18.72 0.18 -15.98
CA TYR A 262 -17.46 0.91 -15.96
C TYR A 262 -17.62 2.23 -15.20
N GLN A 263 -18.60 3.05 -15.59
CA GLN A 263 -19.01 4.26 -14.88
C GLN A 263 -20.47 4.56 -15.27
N ALA A 264 -21.28 5.00 -14.31
CA ALA A 264 -22.75 5.09 -14.47
C ALA A 264 -23.23 5.89 -15.70
N ASP A 265 -22.55 6.95 -16.08
CA ASP A 265 -22.87 7.83 -17.22
C ASP A 265 -22.13 7.45 -18.51
N LEU A 266 -21.06 6.65 -18.42
CA LEU A 266 -20.25 6.15 -19.54
C LEU A 266 -20.57 4.70 -19.91
N GLY A 267 -21.45 4.05 -19.17
CA GLY A 267 -21.93 2.70 -19.42
C GLY A 267 -21.01 1.59 -18.90
N THR A 268 -20.96 0.51 -19.66
CA THR A 268 -20.36 -0.78 -19.31
C THR A 268 -18.91 -0.89 -19.78
N SER A 269 -18.19 -1.87 -19.24
CA SER A 269 -16.85 -2.22 -19.72
C SER A 269 -16.87 -2.70 -21.17
N TYR A 270 -17.95 -3.36 -21.61
CA TYR A 270 -18.14 -3.72 -23.02
C TYR A 270 -18.20 -2.47 -23.91
N GLU A 271 -19.05 -1.50 -23.57
CA GLU A 271 -19.18 -0.24 -24.34
C GLU A 271 -17.87 0.55 -24.33
N LYS A 272 -17.12 0.51 -23.22
CA LYS A 272 -15.77 1.07 -23.17
C LYS A 272 -14.82 0.40 -24.15
N VAL A 273 -14.80 -0.94 -24.20
CA VAL A 273 -14.02 -1.71 -25.17
C VAL A 273 -14.39 -1.30 -26.59
N GLU A 274 -15.67 -1.18 -26.93
CA GLU A 274 -16.09 -0.73 -28.26
C GLU A 274 -15.60 0.69 -28.59
N ARG A 275 -15.67 1.63 -27.64
CA ARG A 275 -15.22 3.02 -27.87
C ARG A 275 -13.71 3.09 -28.09
N PHE A 276 -12.91 2.54 -27.18
CA PHE A 276 -11.45 2.63 -27.34
C PHE A 276 -10.94 1.76 -28.48
N SER A 277 -11.64 0.69 -28.87
CA SER A 277 -11.26 -0.12 -30.05
C SER A 277 -11.28 0.72 -31.32
N LYS A 278 -12.29 1.59 -31.51
CA LYS A 278 -12.36 2.52 -32.65
C LYS A 278 -11.20 3.50 -32.65
N LEU A 279 -10.80 3.96 -31.47
CA LEU A 279 -9.64 4.84 -31.33
C LEU A 279 -8.32 4.10 -31.61
N ALA A 280 -8.18 2.87 -31.12
CA ALA A 280 -7.04 2.01 -31.37
C ALA A 280 -6.89 1.70 -32.88
N GLU A 281 -8.00 1.47 -33.60
CA GLU A 281 -8.01 1.32 -35.05
C GLU A 281 -7.50 2.55 -35.81
N PHE A 282 -7.79 3.75 -35.31
CA PHE A 282 -7.23 4.98 -35.87
C PHE A 282 -5.73 5.10 -35.57
N LEU A 283 -5.33 4.84 -34.32
CA LEU A 283 -3.93 4.96 -33.87
C LEU A 283 -3.02 3.95 -34.57
N VAL A 284 -3.45 2.69 -34.70
CA VAL A 284 -2.65 1.63 -35.35
C VAL A 284 -2.33 1.98 -36.81
N GLN A 285 -3.25 2.62 -37.53
CA GLN A 285 -3.04 3.09 -38.91
C GLN A 285 -1.96 4.18 -39.03
N LYS A 286 -1.65 4.89 -37.95
CA LYS A 286 -0.63 5.95 -37.95
C LYS A 286 0.71 5.46 -37.41
N ILE A 287 0.68 4.49 -36.50
CA ILE A 287 1.86 4.10 -35.72
C ILE A 287 2.46 2.78 -36.24
N ILE A 288 1.62 1.75 -36.44
CA ILE A 288 2.02 0.39 -36.81
C ILE A 288 0.98 -0.29 -37.72
N PRO A 289 0.80 0.16 -38.98
CA PRO A 289 -0.29 -0.30 -39.85
C PRO A 289 -0.29 -1.81 -40.13
N SER A 290 0.90 -2.44 -40.09
CA SER A 290 1.07 -3.88 -40.31
C SER A 290 0.48 -4.76 -39.21
N LYS A 291 0.16 -4.19 -38.03
CA LYS A 291 -0.33 -4.90 -36.84
C LYS A 291 -1.81 -4.64 -36.54
N ARG A 292 -2.58 -4.24 -37.55
CA ARG A 292 -3.99 -3.88 -37.41
C ARG A 292 -4.83 -5.01 -36.80
N ASN A 293 -4.62 -6.24 -37.25
CA ASN A 293 -5.41 -7.39 -36.80
C ASN A 293 -5.07 -7.75 -35.35
N GLU A 294 -3.79 -7.71 -34.99
CA GLU A 294 -3.32 -7.97 -33.63
C GLU A 294 -3.80 -6.92 -32.64
N VAL A 295 -3.80 -5.63 -33.01
CA VAL A 295 -4.40 -4.56 -32.18
C VAL A 295 -5.90 -4.77 -31.98
N ALA A 296 -6.64 -5.08 -33.05
CA ALA A 296 -8.08 -5.32 -32.95
C ALA A 296 -8.39 -6.53 -32.04
N LEU A 297 -7.60 -7.60 -32.15
CA LEU A 297 -7.73 -8.78 -31.29
C LEU A 297 -7.39 -8.45 -29.83
N ALA A 298 -6.30 -7.72 -29.60
CA ALA A 298 -5.90 -7.29 -28.26
C ALA A 298 -6.99 -6.44 -27.58
N CYS A 299 -7.59 -5.47 -28.30
CA CYS A 299 -8.68 -4.66 -27.73
C CYS A 299 -9.87 -5.50 -27.25
N ARG A 300 -10.24 -6.54 -28.00
CA ARG A 300 -11.35 -7.43 -27.62
C ARG A 300 -11.03 -8.29 -26.42
N LEU A 301 -9.79 -8.75 -26.27
CA LEU A 301 -9.38 -9.64 -25.18
C LEU A 301 -9.00 -8.88 -23.89
N CYS A 302 -8.50 -7.65 -23.99
CA CYS A 302 -7.70 -7.07 -22.91
C CYS A 302 -8.43 -6.76 -21.60
N LYS A 303 -9.75 -6.80 -21.59
CA LYS A 303 -10.58 -6.62 -20.39
C LYS A 303 -11.43 -7.84 -20.04
N CYS A 304 -11.34 -8.93 -20.81
CA CYS A 304 -12.18 -10.11 -20.62
C CYS A 304 -11.91 -10.83 -19.29
N ASP A 305 -10.70 -10.70 -18.74
CA ASP A 305 -10.37 -11.29 -17.45
C ASP A 305 -11.09 -10.63 -16.27
N LEU A 306 -11.68 -9.44 -16.44
CA LEU A 306 -12.45 -8.74 -15.40
C LEU A 306 -13.62 -9.54 -14.84
N VAL A 307 -14.21 -10.43 -15.63
CA VAL A 307 -15.34 -11.28 -15.22
C VAL A 307 -14.91 -12.68 -14.80
N SER A 308 -13.61 -12.97 -14.88
CA SER A 308 -13.07 -14.25 -14.40
C SER A 308 -13.21 -14.38 -12.89
N HIS A 309 -13.44 -15.60 -12.42
CA HIS A 309 -13.48 -15.89 -10.99
C HIS A 309 -12.15 -15.55 -10.32
N MET A 310 -11.02 -15.80 -11.00
CA MET A 310 -9.69 -15.47 -10.49
C MET A 310 -9.52 -13.97 -10.23
N VAL A 311 -9.90 -13.09 -11.17
CA VAL A 311 -9.80 -11.64 -10.95
C VAL A 311 -10.87 -11.14 -9.97
N GLY A 312 -12.01 -11.81 -9.90
CA GLY A 312 -13.02 -11.56 -8.87
C GLY A 312 -12.48 -11.74 -7.44
N GLU A 313 -11.74 -12.83 -7.19
CA GLU A 313 -11.09 -13.08 -5.90
C GLU A 313 -9.79 -12.27 -5.72
N PHE A 314 -9.00 -12.13 -6.78
CA PHE A 314 -7.70 -11.45 -6.78
C PHE A 314 -7.66 -10.31 -7.81
N PRO A 315 -8.26 -9.14 -7.51
CA PRO A 315 -8.32 -8.02 -8.45
C PRO A 315 -6.96 -7.52 -8.94
N SER A 316 -5.89 -7.71 -8.16
CA SER A 316 -4.53 -7.33 -8.53
C SER A 316 -3.92 -8.17 -9.66
N LEU A 317 -4.54 -9.32 -9.98
CA LEU A 317 -4.15 -10.17 -11.11
C LEU A 317 -4.79 -9.77 -12.44
N GLN A 318 -5.58 -8.69 -12.47
CA GLN A 318 -6.10 -8.11 -13.70
C GLN A 318 -4.98 -7.80 -14.70
N GLY A 319 -5.23 -8.10 -15.98
CA GLY A 319 -4.28 -8.06 -17.08
C GLY A 319 -3.31 -9.24 -17.11
N ILE A 320 -2.82 -9.68 -15.94
CA ILE A 320 -1.91 -10.83 -15.82
C ILE A 320 -2.67 -12.12 -16.15
N MET A 321 -3.86 -12.32 -15.58
CA MET A 321 -4.68 -13.49 -15.92
C MET A 321 -5.18 -13.42 -17.35
N GLY A 322 -5.56 -12.23 -17.85
CA GLY A 322 -5.90 -12.06 -19.27
C GLY A 322 -4.78 -12.51 -20.21
N GLU A 323 -3.53 -12.15 -19.93
CA GLU A 323 -2.37 -12.64 -20.69
C GLU A 323 -2.21 -14.17 -20.60
N ILE A 324 -2.30 -14.74 -19.40
CA ILE A 324 -2.15 -16.18 -19.16
C ILE A 324 -3.24 -16.97 -19.88
N TYR A 325 -4.50 -16.58 -19.74
CA TYR A 325 -5.64 -17.23 -20.37
C TYR A 325 -5.57 -17.10 -21.89
N ALA A 326 -5.24 -15.92 -22.43
CA ALA A 326 -5.07 -15.75 -23.86
C ALA A 326 -3.97 -16.66 -24.43
N ARG A 327 -2.86 -16.84 -23.69
CA ARG A 327 -1.79 -17.75 -24.07
C ARG A 327 -2.22 -19.22 -24.03
N MET A 328 -3.02 -19.61 -23.04
CA MET A 328 -3.59 -20.96 -22.94
C MET A 328 -4.58 -21.26 -24.08
N ASP A 329 -5.32 -20.25 -24.53
CA ASP A 329 -6.23 -20.33 -25.68
C ASP A 329 -5.49 -20.35 -27.04
N GLY A 330 -4.16 -20.20 -27.03
CA GLY A 330 -3.32 -20.26 -28.23
C GLY A 330 -3.27 -18.97 -29.05
N HIS A 331 -3.57 -17.82 -28.44
CA HIS A 331 -3.43 -16.52 -29.11
C HIS A 331 -1.94 -16.14 -29.34
N PRO A 332 -1.65 -15.25 -30.32
CA PRO A 332 -0.28 -14.82 -30.59
C PRO A 332 0.37 -14.13 -29.38
N GLU A 333 1.64 -14.42 -29.12
CA GLU A 333 2.37 -13.91 -27.94
C GLU A 333 2.34 -12.38 -27.84
N GLU A 334 2.50 -11.65 -28.95
CA GLU A 334 2.45 -10.18 -28.93
C GLU A 334 1.06 -9.64 -28.51
N VAL A 335 -0.01 -10.40 -28.74
CA VAL A 335 -1.37 -10.06 -28.28
C VAL A 335 -1.53 -10.39 -26.80
N CYS A 336 -1.04 -11.55 -26.36
CA CYS A 336 -1.04 -11.93 -24.94
C CYS A 336 -0.31 -10.88 -24.10
N SER A 337 0.92 -10.51 -24.48
CA SER A 337 1.67 -9.46 -23.79
C SER A 337 0.94 -8.11 -23.82
N ALA A 338 0.32 -7.75 -24.95
CA ALA A 338 -0.44 -6.51 -25.06
C ALA A 338 -1.63 -6.42 -24.09
N ILE A 339 -2.27 -7.56 -23.74
CA ILE A 339 -3.35 -7.62 -22.76
C ILE A 339 -2.86 -7.16 -21.38
N ARG A 340 -1.66 -7.57 -20.94
CA ARG A 340 -1.10 -7.07 -19.68
C ARG A 340 -0.56 -5.65 -19.84
N GLU A 341 0.20 -5.41 -20.90
CA GLU A 341 0.90 -4.14 -21.12
C GLU A 341 -0.03 -2.94 -21.27
N HIS A 342 -1.26 -3.09 -21.78
CA HIS A 342 -2.14 -1.92 -21.94
C HIS A 342 -2.47 -1.22 -20.61
N TYR A 343 -2.39 -1.92 -19.47
CA TYR A 343 -2.52 -1.32 -18.13
C TYR A 343 -1.27 -0.54 -17.69
N MET A 344 -0.13 -0.69 -18.36
CA MET A 344 1.11 0.02 -18.03
C MET A 344 1.14 1.45 -18.58
N PRO A 345 1.70 2.43 -17.85
CA PRO A 345 2.25 2.32 -16.50
C PRO A 345 1.15 2.27 -15.42
N LEU A 346 1.30 1.38 -14.42
CA LEU A 346 0.37 1.25 -13.28
C LEU A 346 0.49 2.40 -12.28
N ARG A 347 1.69 2.98 -12.16
CA ARG A 347 2.03 4.09 -11.25
C ARG A 347 2.84 5.16 -11.96
N ALA A 348 2.84 6.37 -11.39
CA ALA A 348 3.67 7.47 -11.89
C ALA A 348 5.15 7.05 -11.92
N GLY A 349 5.82 7.28 -13.05
CA GLY A 349 7.21 6.86 -13.25
C GLY A 349 7.40 5.34 -13.42
N GLY A 350 6.32 4.57 -13.51
CA GLY A 350 6.38 3.14 -13.78
C GLY A 350 6.89 2.80 -15.18
N GLU A 351 7.11 1.50 -15.38
CA GLU A 351 7.48 0.88 -16.66
C GLU A 351 6.42 1.16 -17.72
N LEU A 352 6.88 1.38 -18.95
CA LEU A 352 6.03 1.60 -20.12
C LEU A 352 5.87 0.27 -20.87
N PRO A 353 4.80 0.12 -21.69
CA PRO A 353 4.66 -1.01 -22.60
C PRO A 353 5.92 -1.19 -23.46
N GLU A 354 6.46 -2.41 -23.51
CA GLU A 354 7.57 -2.72 -24.42
C GLU A 354 7.03 -2.96 -25.84
N GLY A 355 5.88 -3.63 -25.94
CA GLY A 355 5.18 -3.90 -27.18
C GLY A 355 4.42 -2.68 -27.73
N LYS A 356 4.57 -2.44 -29.04
CA LYS A 356 3.81 -1.38 -29.74
C LYS A 356 2.30 -1.64 -29.75
N ILE A 357 1.86 -2.90 -29.73
CA ILE A 357 0.44 -3.26 -29.67
C ILE A 357 -0.13 -2.84 -28.30
N GLY A 358 0.52 -3.24 -27.20
CA GLY A 358 0.14 -2.83 -25.84
C GLY A 358 0.12 -1.31 -25.67
N ALA A 359 1.12 -0.61 -26.21
CA ALA A 359 1.16 0.86 -26.24
C ALA A 359 -0.05 1.48 -26.96
N VAL A 360 -0.39 1.01 -28.16
CA VAL A 360 -1.53 1.53 -28.93
C VAL A 360 -2.85 1.31 -28.21
N VAL A 361 -3.09 0.10 -27.71
CA VAL A 361 -4.31 -0.23 -26.95
C VAL A 361 -4.37 0.58 -25.65
N GLY A 362 -3.26 0.66 -24.93
CA GLY A 362 -3.16 1.39 -23.67
C GLY A 362 -3.35 2.91 -23.85
N MET A 363 -2.87 3.51 -24.93
CA MET A 363 -3.14 4.91 -25.25
C MET A 363 -4.63 5.11 -25.55
N ALA A 364 -5.21 4.27 -26.40
CA ALA A 364 -6.62 4.37 -26.77
C ALA A 364 -7.54 4.27 -25.54
N ASP A 365 -7.31 3.28 -24.68
CA ASP A 365 -8.11 3.06 -23.46
C ASP A 365 -8.04 4.28 -22.52
N ARG A 366 -6.85 4.86 -22.33
CA ARG A 366 -6.65 6.04 -21.49
C ARG A 366 -7.26 7.30 -22.10
N MET A 367 -7.14 7.48 -23.41
CA MET A 367 -7.76 8.62 -24.11
C MET A 367 -9.29 8.56 -23.99
N ASP A 368 -9.90 7.37 -24.12
CA ASP A 368 -11.34 7.17 -23.87
C ASP A 368 -11.70 7.54 -22.42
N THR A 369 -10.92 7.10 -21.44
CA THR A 369 -11.15 7.45 -20.03
C THR A 369 -11.08 8.96 -19.79
N VAL A 370 -10.04 9.62 -20.30
CA VAL A 370 -9.86 11.07 -20.11
C VAL A 370 -11.00 11.84 -20.78
N CYS A 371 -11.29 11.57 -22.05
CA CYS A 371 -12.36 12.26 -22.76
C CYS A 371 -13.73 11.97 -22.15
N GLY A 372 -14.01 10.70 -21.84
CA GLY A 372 -15.28 10.27 -21.23
C GLY A 372 -15.54 10.98 -19.90
N CYS A 373 -14.58 10.96 -18.97
CA CYS A 373 -14.75 11.62 -17.67
C CYS A 373 -14.98 13.13 -17.81
N PHE A 374 -14.31 13.82 -18.74
CA PHE A 374 -14.59 15.23 -19.01
C PHE A 374 -16.00 15.45 -19.56
N CYS A 375 -16.47 14.60 -20.49
CA CYS A 375 -17.81 14.70 -21.06
C CYS A 375 -18.93 14.57 -20.03
N VAL A 376 -18.72 13.82 -18.94
CA VAL A 376 -19.71 13.62 -17.86
C VAL A 376 -19.44 14.49 -16.64
N GLY A 377 -18.56 15.49 -16.74
CA GLY A 377 -18.29 16.47 -15.68
C GLY A 377 -17.44 15.95 -14.51
N LEU A 378 -16.70 14.85 -14.70
CA LEU A 378 -15.80 14.25 -13.70
C LEU A 378 -14.37 14.78 -13.82
N GLU A 379 -14.23 16.09 -13.99
CA GLU A 379 -12.94 16.75 -14.13
C GLU A 379 -12.12 16.71 -12.82
N PRO A 380 -10.79 16.54 -12.88
CA PRO A 380 -9.96 16.52 -11.69
C PRO A 380 -9.84 17.94 -11.12
N THR A 381 -9.92 18.07 -9.81
CA THR A 381 -9.71 19.34 -9.10
C THR A 381 -8.29 19.44 -8.56
N GLY A 382 -7.91 20.61 -8.03
CA GLY A 382 -6.60 20.79 -7.40
C GLY A 382 -6.34 19.80 -6.24
N THR A 383 -7.40 19.39 -5.53
CA THR A 383 -7.31 18.53 -4.34
C THR A 383 -7.69 17.08 -4.59
N ALA A 384 -8.45 16.76 -5.65
CA ALA A 384 -8.98 15.42 -5.89
C ALA A 384 -8.92 15.02 -7.37
N ASP A 385 -8.50 13.79 -7.62
CA ASP A 385 -8.50 13.16 -8.95
C ASP A 385 -8.92 11.68 -8.79
N PRO A 386 -10.22 11.41 -8.58
CA PRO A 386 -10.71 10.08 -8.21
C PRO A 386 -10.52 9.04 -9.31
N PHE A 387 -10.51 9.45 -10.58
CA PHE A 387 -10.30 8.59 -11.75
C PHE A 387 -8.85 8.63 -12.26
N ALA A 388 -7.93 9.24 -11.50
CA ALA A 388 -6.51 9.37 -11.86
C ALA A 388 -6.26 9.93 -13.28
N LEU A 389 -7.10 10.86 -13.73
CA LEU A 389 -7.08 11.42 -15.09
C LEU A 389 -5.75 12.11 -15.41
N ARG A 390 -5.12 12.76 -14.42
CA ARG A 390 -3.78 13.34 -14.59
C ARG A 390 -2.74 12.27 -14.87
N ARG A 391 -2.86 11.10 -14.23
CA ARG A 391 -1.95 9.97 -14.44
C ARG A 391 -2.16 9.37 -15.83
N HIS A 392 -3.41 9.22 -16.26
CA HIS A 392 -3.74 8.75 -17.60
C HIS A 392 -3.19 9.68 -18.69
N ALA A 393 -3.37 10.99 -18.54
CA ALA A 393 -2.81 11.98 -19.46
C ALA A 393 -1.27 11.92 -19.52
N LEU A 394 -0.60 11.86 -18.38
CA LEU A 394 0.87 11.73 -18.33
C LEU A 394 1.36 10.41 -18.95
N ALA A 395 0.61 9.32 -18.77
CA ALA A 395 0.93 8.04 -19.39
C ALA A 395 0.77 8.04 -20.92
N ILE A 396 -0.13 8.85 -21.47
CA ILE A 396 -0.28 9.02 -22.93
C ILE A 396 0.88 9.83 -23.52
N LEU A 397 1.40 10.81 -22.77
CA LEU A 397 2.48 11.70 -23.23
C LEU A 397 3.87 11.07 -23.19
N ARG A 398 4.06 10.07 -22.32
CA ARG A 398 5.31 9.32 -22.17
C ARG A 398 5.33 8.16 -23.16
#